data_AF-A0A1L7W9P7-F1
#
_entry.id   AF-A0A1L7W9P7-F1
#
_cell.length_a   1.000
_cell.length_b   1.000
_cell.length_c   1.000
_cell.angle_alpha   90.00
_cell.angle_beta   90.00
_cell.angle_gamma   90.00
#
_symmetry.space_group_name_H-M   'P 1'
#
loop_
_entity.id
_entity.type
_entity.pdbx_description
1 polymer ?
#
loop_
_entity_poly.entity_id
_entity_poly.type
_entity_poly.pdbx_seq_one_letter_code
_entity_poly.pdbx_strand_id
1 'polypeptide(L)'
;MKVLFLGASGSIGSEALRQCLSHPKVTSVVAFVRRALPSDHPKLQTVMISDFLKWSEDTLFPHVDAAAMICAMGSYRGNVNVDMEYPLAFQTAFAGLLEKQPKREPFRFIHLSGKWVVQEQDAKLWVNDYPRKLKGLYEIRSLDVAKEHATVWKAWMLRPGGVITQRMRVPGYLAQVLLGDDYVIKNEELGAFFTYLAVEGSETDEFVILNRRIVEGGREYLRKMSSMIEN
;
A
#
# COMPACT_ATOMS: atom_id res chain seq x y z
N MET A 1 -8.87 12.62 8.70
CA MET A 1 -9.32 11.53 7.82
C MET A 1 -8.92 10.17 8.37
N LYS A 2 -9.65 9.12 7.99
CA LYS A 2 -9.43 7.73 8.41
C LYS A 2 -8.68 6.94 7.33
N VAL A 3 -7.63 6.20 7.71
CA VAL A 3 -6.82 5.36 6.80
C VAL A 3 -6.83 3.91 7.27
N LEU A 4 -7.11 2.98 6.36
CA LEU A 4 -7.13 1.55 6.62
C LEU A 4 -5.77 0.93 6.27
N PHE A 5 -5.43 -0.17 6.93
CA PHE A 5 -4.19 -0.91 6.68
C PHE A 5 -4.39 -2.41 6.58
N LEU A 6 -3.68 -3.00 5.62
CA LEU A 6 -3.34 -4.42 5.53
C LEU A 6 -1.81 -4.55 5.50
N GLY A 7 -1.25 -5.45 6.30
CA GLY A 7 0.22 -5.63 6.36
C GLY A 7 0.96 -4.60 7.22
N ALA A 8 0.28 -3.93 8.14
CA ALA A 8 0.86 -2.91 9.03
C ALA A 8 2.01 -3.43 9.92
N SER A 9 2.07 -4.73 10.20
CA SER A 9 3.13 -5.36 11.00
C SER A 9 4.42 -5.65 10.20
N GLY A 10 4.41 -5.48 8.88
CA GLY A 10 5.58 -5.74 8.02
C GLY A 10 6.60 -4.61 8.09
N SER A 11 7.83 -4.86 7.60
CA SER A 11 8.91 -3.86 7.61
C SER A 11 8.53 -2.58 6.86
N ILE A 12 7.81 -2.70 5.75
CA ILE A 12 7.36 -1.54 4.94
C ILE A 12 6.08 -0.94 5.53
N GLY A 13 5.09 -1.80 5.81
CA GLY A 13 3.80 -1.35 6.35
C GLY A 13 3.92 -0.63 7.70
N SER A 14 4.86 -1.02 8.56
CA SER A 14 5.09 -0.37 9.86
C SER A 14 5.65 1.04 9.72
N GLU A 15 6.46 1.32 8.71
CA GLU A 15 6.96 2.67 8.45
C GLU A 15 5.85 3.57 7.90
N ALA A 16 5.05 3.08 6.95
CA ALA A 16 3.88 3.80 6.47
C ALA A 16 2.86 4.06 7.61
N LEU A 17 2.63 3.07 8.48
CA LEU A 17 1.79 3.21 9.67
C LEU A 17 2.32 4.34 10.57
N ARG A 18 3.61 4.33 10.90
CA ARG A 18 4.25 5.34 11.75
C ARG A 18 4.06 6.76 11.20
N GLN A 19 4.24 6.92 9.89
CA GLN A 19 4.07 8.22 9.22
C GLN A 19 2.61 8.66 9.20
N CYS A 20 1.66 7.77 8.89
CA CYS A 20 0.23 8.09 8.99
C CYS A 20 -0.20 8.48 10.40
N LEU A 21 0.25 7.78 11.45
CA LEU A 21 -0.09 8.12 12.84
C LEU A 21 0.45 9.50 13.23
N SER A 22 1.62 9.86 12.73
CA SER A 22 2.25 11.18 12.96
C SER A 22 1.63 12.32 12.14
N HIS A 23 0.88 12.00 11.07
CA HIS A 23 0.36 13.00 10.16
C HIS A 23 -0.84 13.76 10.78
N PRO A 24 -0.87 15.12 10.76
CA PRO A 24 -1.93 15.90 11.41
C PRO A 24 -3.31 15.72 10.75
N LYS A 25 -3.37 15.63 9.41
CA LYS A 25 -4.63 15.35 8.69
C LYS A 25 -5.19 13.93 8.96
N VAL A 26 -4.37 12.99 9.43
CA VAL A 26 -4.83 11.63 9.76
C VAL A 26 -5.32 11.65 11.20
N THR A 27 -6.61 11.37 11.38
CA THR A 27 -7.30 11.42 12.66
C THR A 27 -7.59 10.03 13.22
N SER A 28 -7.61 9.01 12.35
CA SER A 28 -7.84 7.62 12.73
C SER A 28 -7.12 6.69 11.75
N VAL A 29 -6.54 5.61 12.28
CA VAL A 29 -5.95 4.51 11.51
C VAL A 29 -6.56 3.21 11.99
N VAL A 30 -7.05 2.39 11.07
CA VAL A 30 -7.58 1.06 11.39
C VAL A 30 -6.72 0.00 10.71
N ALA A 31 -6.05 -0.83 11.49
CA ALA A 31 -5.25 -1.93 10.99
C ALA A 31 -6.00 -3.26 11.11
N PHE A 32 -6.28 -3.89 9.98
CA PHE A 32 -6.80 -5.26 9.95
C PHE A 32 -5.65 -6.23 10.10
N VAL A 33 -5.66 -7.00 11.19
CA VAL A 33 -4.50 -7.78 11.61
C VAL A 33 -4.90 -9.18 12.05
N ARG A 34 -3.96 -10.12 11.90
CA ARG A 34 -4.08 -11.49 12.42
C ARG A 34 -3.50 -11.66 13.83
N ARG A 35 -2.80 -10.63 14.34
CA ARG A 35 -2.14 -10.57 15.66
C ARG A 35 -2.11 -9.12 16.11
N ALA A 36 -2.13 -8.89 17.42
CA ALA A 36 -1.99 -7.54 17.98
C ALA A 36 -0.71 -6.84 17.49
N LEU A 37 -0.81 -5.53 17.21
CA LEU A 37 0.35 -4.69 16.95
C LEU A 37 0.94 -4.20 18.27
N PRO A 38 2.26 -4.07 18.40
CA PRO A 38 2.90 -3.56 19.61
C PRO A 38 2.86 -2.02 19.66
N SER A 39 1.66 -1.42 19.65
CA SER A 39 1.46 0.03 19.66
C SER A 39 0.09 0.40 20.24
N ASP A 40 0.10 1.27 21.25
CA ASP A 40 -1.10 1.80 21.91
C ASP A 40 -1.40 3.25 21.48
N HIS A 41 -1.04 3.62 20.24
CA HIS A 41 -1.21 4.99 19.76
C HIS A 41 -2.70 5.41 19.74
N PRO A 42 -3.07 6.62 20.21
CA PRO A 42 -4.49 7.01 20.37
C PRO A 42 -5.29 7.06 19.06
N LYS A 43 -4.61 7.28 17.92
CA LYS A 43 -5.23 7.23 16.58
C LYS A 43 -5.38 5.80 16.03
N LEU A 44 -4.73 4.80 16.62
CA LEU A 44 -4.65 3.44 16.10
C LEU A 44 -5.73 2.56 16.70
N GLN A 45 -6.53 1.94 15.84
CA GLN A 45 -7.43 0.84 16.17
C GLN A 45 -6.95 -0.42 15.45
N THR A 46 -6.95 -1.55 16.14
CA THR A 46 -6.72 -2.87 15.54
C THR A 46 -8.01 -3.65 15.44
N VAL A 47 -8.30 -4.22 14.28
CA VAL A 47 -9.41 -5.13 14.06
C VAL A 47 -8.85 -6.52 13.74
N MET A 48 -9.18 -7.49 14.58
CA MET A 48 -8.72 -8.86 14.42
C MET A 48 -9.51 -9.57 13.32
N ILE A 49 -8.81 -10.05 12.30
CA ILE A 49 -9.41 -10.80 11.19
C ILE A 49 -8.89 -12.24 11.24
N SER A 50 -9.84 -13.19 11.37
CA SER A 50 -9.54 -14.62 11.42
C SER A 50 -9.29 -15.23 10.03
N ASP A 51 -9.98 -14.72 9.01
CA ASP A 51 -9.88 -15.18 7.63
C ASP A 51 -9.96 -13.99 6.67
N PHE A 52 -8.84 -13.66 6.03
CA PHE A 52 -8.74 -12.53 5.11
C PHE A 52 -9.41 -12.78 3.75
N LEU A 53 -9.92 -13.99 3.49
CA LEU A 53 -10.76 -14.29 2.32
C LEU A 53 -12.22 -13.88 2.54
N LYS A 54 -12.62 -13.60 3.78
CA LYS A 54 -14.01 -13.35 4.15
C LYS A 54 -14.16 -12.00 4.82
N TRP A 55 -14.85 -11.10 4.15
CA TRP A 55 -15.16 -9.77 4.66
C TRP A 55 -16.67 -9.61 4.78
N SER A 56 -17.17 -9.64 6.01
CA SER A 56 -18.59 -9.38 6.28
C SER A 56 -18.89 -7.88 6.19
N GLU A 57 -20.12 -7.52 5.83
CA GLU A 57 -20.56 -6.13 5.87
C GLU A 57 -20.45 -5.57 7.30
N ASP A 58 -20.76 -6.35 8.35
CA ASP A 58 -20.60 -5.91 9.75
C ASP A 58 -19.17 -5.48 10.11
N THR A 59 -18.16 -6.13 9.52
CA THR A 59 -16.75 -5.78 9.71
C THR A 59 -16.36 -4.53 8.92
N LEU A 60 -16.90 -4.35 7.72
CA LEU A 60 -16.50 -3.29 6.79
C LEU A 60 -17.31 -2.01 6.94
N PHE A 61 -18.59 -2.10 7.28
CA PHE A 61 -19.53 -0.99 7.39
C PHE A 61 -19.05 0.12 8.34
N PRO A 62 -18.46 -0.17 9.52
CA PRO A 62 -17.90 0.86 10.41
C PRO A 62 -16.74 1.69 9.81
N HIS A 63 -16.27 1.31 8.63
CA HIS A 63 -15.10 1.86 7.98
C HIS A 63 -15.40 2.47 6.61
N VAL A 64 -16.67 2.54 6.19
CA VAL A 64 -17.06 3.15 4.90
C VAL A 64 -16.74 4.63 4.83
N ASP A 65 -16.48 5.33 5.93
CA ASP A 65 -15.99 6.71 5.95
C ASP A 65 -14.47 6.84 5.71
N ALA A 66 -13.74 5.73 5.65
CA ALA A 66 -12.30 5.76 5.41
C ALA A 66 -11.97 6.33 4.03
N ALA A 67 -10.89 7.09 3.94
CA ALA A 67 -10.48 7.75 2.69
C ALA A 67 -9.53 6.89 1.85
N ALA A 68 -8.74 6.01 2.50
CA ALA A 68 -7.72 5.23 1.83
C ALA A 68 -7.44 3.89 2.54
N MET A 69 -6.86 2.95 1.80
CA MET A 69 -6.24 1.71 2.28
C MET A 69 -4.78 1.69 1.85
N ILE A 70 -3.87 1.45 2.79
CA ILE A 70 -2.49 1.06 2.50
C ILE A 70 -2.38 -0.45 2.66
N CYS A 71 -2.18 -1.15 1.55
CA CYS A 71 -1.98 -2.60 1.52
C CYS A 71 -0.50 -2.92 1.28
N ALA A 72 0.21 -3.17 2.37
CA ALA A 72 1.62 -3.56 2.40
C ALA A 72 1.81 -5.05 2.70
N MET A 73 0.89 -5.88 2.22
CA MET A 73 1.01 -7.34 2.27
C MET A 73 1.86 -7.86 1.12
N GLY A 74 2.57 -8.95 1.37
CA GLY A 74 3.25 -9.68 0.31
C GLY A 74 4.27 -10.68 0.85
N SER A 75 4.73 -11.55 -0.03
CA SER A 75 5.79 -12.50 0.23
C SER A 75 6.91 -12.39 -0.81
N TYR A 76 8.13 -12.76 -0.40
CA TYR A 76 9.28 -12.78 -1.31
C TYR A 76 9.25 -13.96 -2.28
N ARG A 77 8.67 -15.09 -1.86
CA ARG A 77 8.69 -16.35 -2.63
C ARG A 77 7.45 -16.57 -3.48
N GLY A 78 6.45 -15.70 -3.35
CA GLY A 78 5.13 -15.88 -3.95
C GLY A 78 4.27 -16.76 -3.05
N ASN A 79 3.13 -16.23 -2.64
CA ASN A 79 2.12 -16.94 -1.89
C ASN A 79 0.77 -16.39 -2.34
N VAL A 80 -0.02 -17.27 -2.97
CA VAL A 80 -1.28 -16.90 -3.64
C VAL A 80 -2.22 -16.14 -2.71
N ASN A 81 -2.27 -16.51 -1.43
CA ASN A 81 -3.13 -15.85 -0.46
C ASN A 81 -2.70 -14.40 -0.21
N VAL A 82 -1.47 -14.16 0.25
CA VAL A 82 -1.04 -12.81 0.66
C VAL A 82 -0.66 -11.91 -0.50
N ASP A 83 -0.23 -12.48 -1.63
CA ASP A 83 0.19 -11.72 -2.82
C ASP A 83 -0.98 -11.49 -3.80
N MET A 84 -2.13 -12.16 -3.62
CA MET A 84 -3.28 -12.02 -4.52
C MET A 84 -4.65 -12.12 -3.84
N GLU A 85 -4.99 -13.24 -3.21
CA GLU A 85 -6.38 -13.51 -2.81
C GLU A 85 -6.87 -12.63 -1.66
N TYR A 86 -6.08 -12.45 -0.60
CA TYR A 86 -6.43 -11.59 0.54
C TYR A 86 -6.66 -10.12 0.13
N PRO A 87 -5.75 -9.46 -0.63
CA PRO A 87 -6.01 -8.10 -1.06
C PRO A 87 -7.15 -8.00 -2.08
N LEU A 88 -7.37 -8.99 -2.95
CA LEU A 88 -8.53 -8.99 -3.86
C LEU A 88 -9.84 -9.17 -3.11
N ALA A 89 -9.91 -10.08 -2.13
CA ALA A 89 -11.11 -10.30 -1.32
C ALA A 89 -11.54 -9.02 -0.61
N PHE A 90 -10.59 -8.25 -0.06
CA PHE A 90 -10.88 -6.93 0.52
C PHE A 90 -11.41 -5.96 -0.54
N GLN A 91 -10.74 -5.84 -1.69
CA GLN A 91 -11.12 -4.92 -2.76
C GLN A 91 -12.55 -5.19 -3.24
N THR A 92 -12.86 -6.43 -3.60
CA THR A 92 -14.19 -6.81 -4.10
C THR A 92 -15.28 -6.54 -3.06
N ALA A 93 -15.06 -6.93 -1.80
CA ALA A 93 -16.05 -6.72 -0.75
C ALA A 93 -16.25 -5.23 -0.43
N PHE A 94 -15.17 -4.46 -0.30
CA PHE A 94 -15.24 -3.07 0.10
C PHE A 94 -15.72 -2.16 -1.03
N ALA A 95 -15.25 -2.37 -2.26
CA ALA A 95 -15.73 -1.60 -3.42
C ALA A 95 -17.24 -1.79 -3.63
N GLY A 96 -17.72 -3.05 -3.61
CA GLY A 96 -19.15 -3.35 -3.72
C GLY A 96 -19.99 -2.77 -2.56
N LEU A 97 -19.42 -2.66 -1.36
CA LEU A 97 -20.08 -1.99 -0.23
C LEU A 97 -20.15 -0.48 -0.44
N LEU A 98 -19.11 0.14 -1.00
CA LEU A 98 -19.03 1.58 -1.23
C LEU A 98 -20.00 2.07 -2.34
N GLU A 99 -20.29 1.25 -3.35
CA GLU A 99 -21.33 1.56 -4.35
C GLU A 99 -22.72 1.74 -3.73
N LYS A 100 -22.98 1.11 -2.58
CA LYS A 100 -24.25 1.23 -1.84
C LYS A 100 -24.31 2.49 -0.96
N GLN A 101 -23.22 3.24 -0.84
CA GLN A 101 -23.13 4.41 0.02
C GLN A 101 -23.43 5.71 -0.75
N PRO A 102 -23.78 6.81 -0.05
CA PRO A 102 -23.93 8.11 -0.69
C PRO A 102 -22.68 8.52 -1.48
N LYS A 103 -22.90 9.35 -2.51
CA LYS A 103 -21.81 9.87 -3.36
C LYS A 103 -20.71 10.50 -2.50
N ARG A 104 -19.48 10.14 -2.82
CA ARG A 104 -18.27 10.48 -2.06
C ARG A 104 -17.08 10.61 -3.00
N GLU A 105 -15.98 11.14 -2.47
CA GLU A 105 -14.68 11.01 -3.12
C GLU A 105 -14.28 9.53 -3.24
N PRO A 106 -13.68 9.11 -4.37
CA PRO A 106 -13.23 7.75 -4.56
C PRO A 106 -12.28 7.29 -3.46
N PHE A 107 -12.51 6.08 -2.96
CA PHE A 107 -11.65 5.41 -2.01
C PHE A 107 -10.30 5.08 -2.64
N ARG A 108 -9.22 5.46 -1.95
CA ARG A 108 -7.86 5.33 -2.46
C ARG A 108 -7.20 4.04 -1.98
N PHE A 109 -7.09 3.04 -2.86
CA PHE A 109 -6.42 1.78 -2.57
C PHE A 109 -4.98 1.78 -3.07
N ILE A 110 -4.02 1.73 -2.15
CA ILE A 110 -2.59 1.85 -2.48
C ILE A 110 -1.92 0.54 -2.11
N HIS A 111 -1.39 -0.17 -3.10
CA HIS A 111 -0.86 -1.51 -2.92
C HIS A 111 0.65 -1.59 -3.15
N LEU A 112 1.33 -2.34 -2.29
CA LEU A 112 2.74 -2.68 -2.43
C LEU A 112 2.92 -3.83 -3.44
N SER A 113 3.25 -3.48 -4.69
CA SER A 113 3.75 -4.42 -5.68
C SER A 113 5.28 -4.54 -5.58
N GLY A 114 5.99 -4.74 -6.68
CA GLY A 114 7.45 -4.81 -6.70
C GLY A 114 8.04 -4.49 -8.06
N LYS A 115 9.29 -4.04 -8.07
CA LYS A 115 10.06 -3.88 -9.31
C LYS A 115 10.15 -5.23 -10.02
N TRP A 116 9.98 -5.19 -11.34
CA TRP A 116 9.98 -6.35 -12.24
C TRP A 116 8.78 -7.31 -12.15
N VAL A 117 7.70 -6.92 -11.48
CA VAL A 117 6.42 -7.64 -11.63
C VAL A 117 6.01 -7.71 -13.11
N VAL A 118 5.50 -8.87 -13.55
CA VAL A 118 5.20 -9.17 -14.96
C VAL A 118 3.73 -9.51 -15.11
N GLN A 119 3.02 -8.69 -15.88
CA GLN A 119 1.60 -8.89 -16.18
C GLN A 119 1.38 -9.91 -17.31
N GLU A 120 2.32 -10.05 -18.24
CA GLU A 120 2.32 -11.08 -19.29
C GLU A 120 2.50 -12.48 -18.67
N GLN A 121 1.40 -13.24 -18.57
CA GLN A 121 1.36 -14.48 -17.80
C GLN A 121 1.99 -15.68 -18.53
N ASP A 122 2.16 -15.60 -19.84
CA ASP A 122 2.86 -16.57 -20.69
C ASP A 122 4.37 -16.29 -20.81
N ALA A 123 4.85 -15.18 -20.27
CA ALA A 123 6.27 -14.85 -20.22
C ALA A 123 7.07 -15.94 -19.48
N LYS A 124 8.22 -16.30 -20.06
CA LYS A 124 9.17 -17.24 -19.47
C LYS A 124 10.30 -16.46 -18.81
N LEU A 125 10.39 -16.53 -17.48
CA LEU A 125 11.38 -15.78 -16.72
C LEU A 125 12.43 -16.72 -16.13
N TRP A 126 13.70 -16.34 -16.28
CA TRP A 126 14.82 -17.10 -15.71
C TRP A 126 15.00 -16.90 -14.20
N VAL A 127 14.45 -15.80 -13.66
CA VAL A 127 14.60 -15.43 -12.24
C VAL A 127 13.25 -15.05 -11.65
N ASN A 128 12.90 -15.71 -10.54
CA ASN A 128 11.70 -15.43 -9.75
C ASN A 128 10.40 -15.46 -10.57
N ASP A 129 10.29 -16.45 -11.47
CA ASP A 129 9.18 -16.59 -12.42
C ASP A 129 7.80 -16.57 -11.74
N TYR A 130 7.60 -17.46 -10.77
CA TYR A 130 6.35 -17.58 -10.05
C TYR A 130 5.91 -16.30 -9.30
N PRO A 131 6.69 -15.72 -8.36
CA PRO A 131 6.26 -14.53 -7.63
C PRO A 131 6.06 -13.29 -8.52
N ARG A 132 6.85 -13.14 -9.59
CA ARG A 132 6.73 -11.99 -10.51
C ARG A 132 5.45 -12.05 -11.33
N LYS A 133 5.08 -13.24 -11.81
CA LYS A 133 3.83 -13.45 -12.55
C LYS A 133 2.62 -13.43 -11.63
N LEU A 134 2.70 -14.06 -10.44
CA LEU A 134 1.61 -14.03 -9.46
C LEU A 134 1.22 -12.59 -9.07
N LYS A 135 2.20 -11.74 -8.75
CA LYS A 135 1.94 -10.33 -8.45
C LYS A 135 1.39 -9.56 -9.66
N GLY A 136 1.78 -9.94 -10.87
CA GLY A 136 1.26 -9.29 -12.09
C GLY A 136 -0.16 -9.72 -12.42
N LEU A 137 -0.50 -10.99 -12.18
CA LEU A 137 -1.88 -11.48 -12.25
C LEU A 137 -2.77 -10.76 -11.25
N TYR A 138 -2.26 -10.54 -10.03
CA TYR A 138 -2.94 -9.71 -9.04
C TYR A 138 -3.16 -8.28 -9.54
N GLU A 139 -2.14 -7.62 -10.09
CA GLU A 139 -2.28 -6.26 -10.62
C GLU A 139 -3.34 -6.17 -11.73
N ILE A 140 -3.40 -7.15 -12.64
CA ILE A 140 -4.45 -7.23 -13.68
C ILE A 140 -5.84 -7.29 -13.02
N ARG A 141 -6.05 -8.23 -12.09
CA ARG A 141 -7.34 -8.39 -11.42
C ARG A 141 -7.75 -7.17 -10.58
N SER A 142 -6.77 -6.54 -9.93
CA SER A 142 -7.00 -5.31 -9.16
C SER A 142 -7.36 -4.12 -10.06
N LEU A 143 -6.78 -4.05 -11.27
CA LEU A 143 -7.17 -3.06 -12.28
C LEU A 143 -8.61 -3.29 -12.74
N ASP A 144 -9.04 -4.54 -12.91
CA ASP A 144 -10.42 -4.85 -13.28
C ASP A 144 -11.41 -4.35 -12.21
N VAL A 145 -11.13 -4.60 -10.93
CA VAL A 145 -11.94 -4.04 -9.82
C VAL A 145 -11.98 -2.51 -9.85
N ALA A 146 -10.83 -1.86 -10.10
CA ALA A 146 -10.77 -0.40 -10.17
C ALA A 146 -11.57 0.18 -11.35
N LYS A 147 -11.62 -0.53 -12.49
CA LYS A 147 -12.44 -0.14 -13.65
C LYS A 147 -13.92 -0.37 -13.40
N GLU A 148 -14.27 -1.51 -12.80
CA GLU A 148 -15.66 -1.86 -12.48
C GLU A 148 -16.29 -0.86 -11.50
N HIS A 149 -15.50 -0.35 -10.56
CA HIS A 149 -15.95 0.57 -9.50
C HIS A 149 -15.37 1.98 -9.62
N ALA A 150 -15.10 2.46 -10.83
CA ALA A 150 -14.36 3.71 -11.07
C ALA A 150 -15.00 4.98 -10.46
N THR A 151 -16.29 4.93 -10.13
CA THR A 151 -17.03 6.02 -9.48
C THR A 151 -16.68 6.16 -7.99
N VAL A 152 -16.33 5.07 -7.32
CA VAL A 152 -16.09 5.02 -5.87
C VAL A 152 -14.70 4.49 -5.51
N TRP A 153 -13.90 4.06 -6.48
CA TRP A 153 -12.63 3.38 -6.28
C TRP A 153 -11.51 3.96 -7.16
N LYS A 154 -10.37 4.27 -6.54
CA LYS A 154 -9.12 4.63 -7.23
C LYS A 154 -7.99 3.78 -6.68
N ALA A 155 -7.18 3.17 -7.54
CA ALA A 155 -6.12 2.26 -7.14
C ALA A 155 -4.75 2.63 -7.72
N TRP A 156 -3.70 2.45 -6.90
CA TRP A 156 -2.31 2.58 -7.31
C TRP A 156 -1.49 1.36 -6.90
N MET A 157 -0.73 0.82 -7.86
CA MET A 157 0.22 -0.27 -7.68
C MET A 157 1.63 0.30 -7.64
N LEU A 158 2.23 0.32 -6.44
CA LEU A 158 3.59 0.80 -6.26
C LEU A 158 4.57 -0.31 -6.60
N ARG A 159 5.47 -0.09 -7.57
CA ARG A 159 6.55 -1.02 -7.92
C ARG A 159 7.92 -0.49 -7.45
N PRO A 160 8.20 -0.52 -6.13
CA PRO A 160 9.50 -0.13 -5.60
C PRO A 160 10.57 -1.16 -5.97
N GLY A 161 11.81 -0.69 -6.08
CA GLY A 161 13.02 -1.49 -6.15
C GLY A 161 13.37 -2.11 -4.81
N GLY A 162 14.66 -2.40 -4.61
CA GLY A 162 15.16 -2.91 -3.34
C GLY A 162 14.90 -1.92 -2.21
N VAL A 163 14.07 -2.30 -1.24
CA VAL A 163 13.74 -1.43 -0.10
C VAL A 163 14.82 -1.53 0.97
N ILE A 164 15.45 -0.40 1.26
CA ILE A 164 16.49 -0.26 2.28
C ILE A 164 15.79 -0.12 3.64
N THR A 165 15.63 -1.26 4.31
CA THR A 165 15.11 -1.32 5.69
C THR A 165 16.20 -0.95 6.69
N GLN A 166 15.82 -0.66 7.94
CA GLN A 166 16.76 -0.29 9.00
C GLN A 166 17.85 -1.35 9.23
N ARG A 167 17.53 -2.64 9.09
CA ARG A 167 18.49 -3.75 9.20
C ARG A 167 19.52 -3.77 8.06
N MET A 168 19.18 -3.21 6.90
CA MET A 168 20.01 -3.21 5.68
C MET A 168 20.58 -1.83 5.36
N ARG A 169 20.60 -0.89 6.33
CA ARG A 169 20.92 0.52 6.06
C ARG A 169 22.29 0.69 5.40
N VAL A 170 23.36 0.13 6.00
CA VAL A 170 24.74 0.26 5.49
C VAL A 170 24.90 -0.37 4.10
N PRO A 171 24.61 -1.68 3.89
CA PRO A 171 24.74 -2.29 2.56
C PRO A 171 23.77 -1.68 1.54
N GLY A 172 22.58 -1.26 1.98
CA GLY A 172 21.56 -0.65 1.13
C GLY A 172 21.97 0.72 0.60
N TYR A 173 22.58 1.57 1.44
CA TYR A 173 23.09 2.87 0.99
C TYR A 173 24.25 2.73 0.00
N LEU A 174 25.14 1.76 0.22
CA LEU A 174 26.17 1.45 -0.76
C LEU A 174 25.55 1.00 -2.10
N ALA A 175 24.55 0.13 -2.05
CA ALA A 175 23.81 -0.29 -3.25
C ALA A 175 23.11 0.90 -3.92
N GLN A 176 22.58 1.88 -3.18
CA GLN A 176 21.98 3.09 -3.75
C GLN A 176 22.99 3.95 -4.49
N VAL A 177 24.18 4.14 -3.92
CA VAL A 177 25.25 4.89 -4.59
C VAL A 177 25.67 4.20 -5.89
N LEU A 178 25.72 2.86 -5.89
CA LEU A 178 26.16 2.08 -7.05
C LEU A 178 25.09 1.90 -8.14
N LEU A 179 23.83 1.67 -7.75
CA LEU A 179 22.74 1.31 -8.66
C LEU A 179 21.79 2.47 -8.97
N GLY A 180 21.82 3.53 -8.18
CA GLY A 180 20.97 4.72 -8.34
C GLY A 180 19.52 4.53 -7.89
N ASP A 181 18.78 5.64 -7.93
CA ASP A 181 17.39 5.75 -7.47
C ASP A 181 16.36 5.04 -8.37
N ASP A 182 16.79 4.39 -9.45
CA ASP A 182 15.91 3.55 -10.25
C ASP A 182 15.75 2.15 -9.65
N TYR A 183 16.69 1.68 -8.84
CA TYR A 183 16.77 0.28 -8.41
C TYR A 183 16.56 0.04 -6.92
N VAL A 184 16.70 1.08 -6.11
CA VAL A 184 16.52 1.00 -4.66
C VAL A 184 15.75 2.21 -4.14
N ILE A 185 15.19 2.07 -2.95
CA ILE A 185 14.43 3.11 -2.27
C ILE A 185 14.59 2.95 -0.76
N LYS A 186 14.64 4.05 -0.02
CA LYS A 186 14.66 3.98 1.45
C LYS A 186 13.25 3.71 1.97
N ASN A 187 13.16 2.92 3.05
CA ASN A 187 11.84 2.61 3.63
C ASN A 187 11.06 3.87 4.05
N GLU A 188 11.76 4.90 4.51
CA GLU A 188 11.18 6.21 4.86
C GLU A 188 10.58 6.93 3.64
N GLU A 189 11.24 6.87 2.48
CA GLU A 189 10.77 7.49 1.24
C GLU A 189 9.52 6.75 0.73
N LEU A 190 9.53 5.42 0.77
CA LEU A 190 8.37 4.60 0.40
C LEU A 190 7.18 4.84 1.35
N GLY A 191 7.41 4.87 2.67
CA GLY A 191 6.39 5.19 3.66
C GLY A 191 5.79 6.58 3.48
N ALA A 192 6.61 7.55 3.11
CA ALA A 192 6.17 8.92 2.81
C ALA A 192 5.30 8.97 1.56
N PHE A 193 5.68 8.22 0.52
CA PHE A 193 4.89 8.15 -0.69
C PHE A 193 3.53 7.46 -0.47
N PHE A 194 3.47 6.38 0.34
CA PHE A 194 2.20 5.81 0.79
C PHE A 194 1.33 6.83 1.52
N THR A 195 1.92 7.60 2.43
CA THR A 195 1.20 8.62 3.21
C THR A 195 0.70 9.75 2.32
N TYR A 196 1.52 10.22 1.38
CA TYR A 196 1.15 11.21 0.36
C TYR A 196 -0.07 10.77 -0.44
N LEU A 197 -0.06 9.55 -0.99
CA LEU A 197 -1.19 9.03 -1.75
C LEU A 197 -2.45 8.88 -0.89
N ALA A 198 -2.31 8.42 0.35
CA ALA A 198 -3.44 8.25 1.26
C ALA A 198 -4.10 9.59 1.63
N VAL A 199 -3.27 10.62 1.87
CA VAL A 199 -3.70 11.92 2.40
C VAL A 199 -4.10 12.90 1.31
N GLU A 200 -3.23 13.12 0.32
CA GLU A 200 -3.43 14.16 -0.70
C GLU A 200 -4.17 13.60 -1.92
N GLY A 201 -3.91 12.34 -2.30
CA GLY A 201 -4.61 11.68 -3.41
C GLY A 201 -4.40 12.33 -4.79
N SER A 202 -3.44 13.25 -4.92
CA SER A 202 -3.23 14.12 -6.08
C SER A 202 -2.22 13.57 -7.10
N GLU A 203 -1.93 12.27 -7.08
CA GLU A 203 -1.04 11.65 -8.05
C GLU A 203 -1.73 11.41 -9.39
N THR A 204 -0.93 11.18 -10.44
CA THR A 204 -1.41 10.81 -11.78
C THR A 204 -2.45 9.67 -11.73
N ASP A 205 -3.29 9.63 -12.77
CA ASP A 205 -4.26 8.54 -12.97
C ASP A 205 -3.61 7.23 -13.48
N GLU A 206 -2.28 7.16 -13.50
CA GLU A 206 -1.56 5.94 -13.83
C GLU A 206 -1.75 4.88 -12.73
N PHE A 207 -2.23 3.71 -13.12
CA PHE A 207 -2.45 2.60 -12.19
C PHE A 207 -1.14 2.04 -11.59
N VAL A 208 -0.02 2.12 -12.31
CA VAL A 208 1.28 1.59 -11.88
C VAL A 208 2.27 2.73 -11.69
N ILE A 209 2.88 2.83 -10.51
CA ILE A 209 3.91 3.84 -10.22
C ILE A 209 5.25 3.15 -10.03
N LEU A 210 6.26 3.58 -10.80
CA LEU A 210 7.60 2.98 -10.81
C LEU A 210 8.54 3.61 -9.77
N ASN A 211 9.56 2.84 -9.37
CA ASN A 211 10.50 3.19 -8.30
C ASN A 211 10.96 4.65 -8.29
N ARG A 212 11.43 5.17 -9.43
CA ARG A 212 11.97 6.52 -9.51
C ARG A 212 10.99 7.58 -9.02
N ARG A 213 9.75 7.52 -9.51
CA ARG A 213 8.69 8.46 -9.11
C ARG A 213 8.36 8.33 -7.62
N ILE A 214 8.35 7.09 -7.09
CA ILE A 214 8.13 6.84 -5.66
C ILE A 214 9.25 7.48 -4.83
N VAL A 215 10.52 7.35 -5.24
CA VAL A 215 11.67 7.97 -4.57
C VAL A 215 11.55 9.49 -4.58
N GLU A 216 11.32 10.08 -5.75
CA GLU A 216 11.21 11.53 -5.93
C GLU A 216 10.05 12.10 -5.09
N GLY A 217 8.85 11.52 -5.22
CA GLY A 217 7.67 11.96 -4.49
C GLY A 217 7.77 11.73 -2.97
N GLY A 218 8.38 10.62 -2.54
CA GLY A 218 8.64 10.36 -1.13
C GLY A 218 9.55 11.43 -0.51
N ARG A 219 10.64 11.80 -1.20
CA ARG A 219 11.57 12.85 -0.75
C ARG A 219 10.91 14.22 -0.73
N GLU A 220 10.14 14.56 -1.75
CA GLU A 220 9.37 15.81 -1.82
C GLU A 220 8.41 15.93 -0.63
N TYR A 221 7.68 14.86 -0.34
CA TYR A 221 6.71 14.84 0.74
C TYR A 221 7.37 14.94 2.12
N LEU A 222 8.48 14.25 2.35
CA LEU A 222 9.26 14.36 3.59
C LEU A 222 9.76 15.79 3.83
N ARG A 223 10.27 16.46 2.80
CA ARG A 223 10.68 17.88 2.90
C ARG A 223 9.51 18.76 3.28
N LYS A 224 8.35 18.59 2.62
CA LYS A 224 7.12 19.34 2.91
C LYS A 224 6.65 19.13 4.36
N MET A 225 6.68 17.89 4.86
CA MET A 225 6.29 17.60 6.25
C MET A 225 7.26 18.22 7.26
N SER A 226 8.56 18.24 6.97
CA SER A 226 9.56 18.86 7.86
C SER A 226 9.32 20.37 7.97
N SER A 227 9.07 21.06 6.86
CA SER A 227 8.75 22.49 6.85
C SER A 227 7.41 22.86 7.52
N MET A 228 6.51 21.89 7.70
CA MET A 228 5.25 22.09 8.43
C MET A 228 5.41 21.98 9.95
N ILE A 229 6.48 21.35 10.43
CA ILE A 229 6.76 21.19 11.87
C ILE A 229 7.60 22.36 12.39
N GLU A 230 8.41 22.98 11.52
CA GLU A 230 9.27 24.11 11.85
C GLU A 230 8.52 25.47 11.87
N ASN A 231 7.30 25.53 11.34
CA ASN A 231 6.42 26.71 11.32
C ASN A 231 5.21 26.50 12.23
#